data_AF-A0A8T4WR90-F1
#
_entry.id   AF-A0A8T4WR90-F1
#
_cell.length_a   1.000
_cell.length_b   1.000
_cell.length_c   1.000
_cell.angle_alpha   90.00
_cell.angle_beta   90.00
_cell.angle_gamma   90.00
#
_symmetry.space_group_name_H-M   'P 1'
#
loop_
_entity.id
_entity.type
_entity.pdbx_description
1 polymer ?
#
loop_
_entity_poly.entity_id
_entity_poly.type
_entity_poly.pdbx_seq_one_letter_code
_entity_poly.pdbx_strand_id
1 'polypeptide(L)'
;MNRNKVFVLSILFCFLIINSIVLSAQSESSESIETDLNGIKQLIRDQLSSQSYEDLLIIKGTNLYIQEEFLMALAQQQLPNLVRIQKRQDIDITNITQTSTQYQKLIFLGGETTNKLVHDLQQNNSLEIEKIYSSAPFLISVGTINLSSTGKTDFLIFSTTLAGNILENRGPERSPLSQIIDKRLTPIIATITSITIIHIVNLFGSTISEFFFDFTSEKLGDRKKKKHRFEKNEKISKKSVFHLKEIASISVAIFVLSLSLSWTWSTDLSHFYSLLLINLFVVSIFYLIREGLRVRYSKKYSLTTEHVFWPLGSVLTFFSTILGNTFSLASYIALENEEKEKRYSRMYFTIFSILFGLTILTFLLNIVLASEMLQMFYTFTIMAVFIDMTPIEPMDGYEVKKHNMKRWIALYIPVFMVYFIIMFSTLL
;
A
#
# COMPACT_ATOMS: atom_id res chain seq x y z
N MET A 1 18.30 -31.91 -1.50
CA MET A 1 17.55 -30.80 -0.88
C MET A 1 17.07 -29.85 -1.98
N ASN A 2 15.77 -29.57 -2.05
CA ASN A 2 15.15 -28.88 -3.19
C ASN A 2 15.60 -27.40 -3.19
N ARG A 3 16.42 -26.98 -4.17
CA ARG A 3 16.95 -25.59 -4.28
C ARG A 3 15.87 -24.51 -4.12
N ASN A 4 14.63 -24.85 -4.45
CA ASN A 4 13.46 -23.98 -4.29
C ASN A 4 13.07 -23.72 -2.82
N LYS A 5 13.22 -24.71 -1.93
CA LYS A 5 12.95 -24.52 -0.49
C LYS A 5 13.97 -23.59 0.14
N VAL A 6 15.24 -23.70 -0.29
CA VAL A 6 16.34 -22.86 0.21
C VAL A 6 16.12 -21.40 -0.18
N PHE A 7 15.74 -21.12 -1.43
CA PHE A 7 15.50 -19.75 -1.90
C PHE A 7 14.35 -19.05 -1.19
N VAL A 8 13.21 -19.74 -1.01
CA VAL A 8 12.05 -19.19 -0.28
C VAL A 8 12.39 -18.98 1.20
N LEU A 9 13.12 -19.92 1.83
CA LEU A 9 13.57 -19.76 3.21
C LEU A 9 14.52 -18.56 3.36
N SER A 10 15.45 -18.36 2.43
CA SER A 10 16.41 -17.25 2.48
C SER A 10 15.71 -15.89 2.39
N ILE A 11 14.69 -15.76 1.53
CA ILE A 11 13.89 -14.52 1.44
C ILE A 11 13.09 -14.31 2.73
N LEU A 12 12.42 -15.35 3.25
CA LEU A 12 11.68 -15.25 4.50
C LEU A 12 12.59 -14.90 5.69
N PHE A 13 13.81 -15.43 5.71
CA PHE A 13 14.78 -15.20 6.77
C PHE A 13 15.36 -13.78 6.71
N CYS A 14 15.72 -13.28 5.53
CA CYS A 14 16.10 -11.87 5.36
C CYS A 14 14.96 -10.94 5.76
N PHE A 15 13.71 -11.29 5.41
CA PHE A 15 12.53 -10.53 5.78
C PHE A 15 12.30 -10.50 7.31
N LEU A 16 12.51 -11.61 8.01
CA LEU A 16 12.42 -11.69 9.46
C LEU A 16 13.53 -10.92 10.17
N ILE A 17 14.77 -10.97 9.66
CA ILE A 17 15.89 -10.20 10.22
C ILE A 17 15.62 -8.69 10.10
N ILE A 18 15.14 -8.23 8.94
CA ILE A 18 14.87 -6.80 8.73
C ILE A 18 13.72 -6.33 9.63
N ASN A 19 12.65 -7.11 9.77
CA ASN A 19 11.59 -6.77 10.71
C ASN A 19 12.09 -6.74 12.16
N SER A 20 12.95 -7.69 12.55
CA SER A 20 13.52 -7.70 13.91
C SER A 20 14.39 -6.46 14.18
N ILE A 21 15.13 -5.97 13.18
CA ILE A 21 15.94 -4.76 13.31
C ILE A 21 15.06 -3.50 13.39
N VAL A 22 14.00 -3.43 12.59
CA VAL A 22 13.04 -2.31 12.60
C VAL A 22 12.27 -2.26 13.93
N LEU A 23 11.82 -3.41 14.45
CA LEU A 23 11.17 -3.52 15.75
C LEU A 23 12.10 -3.10 16.90
N SER A 24 13.39 -3.40 16.81
CA SER A 24 14.36 -2.99 17.84
C SER A 24 14.67 -1.49 17.87
N ALA A 25 14.33 -0.75 16.81
CA ALA A 25 14.64 0.67 16.69
C ALA A 25 13.53 1.61 17.21
N GLN A 26 12.36 1.09 17.56
CA GLN A 26 11.18 1.89 17.94
C GLN A 26 10.96 2.04 19.46
N SER A 27 11.86 1.56 20.33
CA SER A 27 11.58 1.42 21.78
C SER A 27 12.02 2.59 22.67
N GLU A 28 12.18 3.82 22.17
CA GLU A 28 12.62 4.96 22.99
C GLU A 28 11.60 6.10 23.01
N SER A 29 10.58 6.00 23.87
CA SER A 29 10.00 7.11 24.66
C SER A 29 8.64 6.72 25.26
N SER A 30 8.46 7.02 26.56
CA SER A 30 7.37 6.63 27.47
C SER A 30 7.42 5.16 27.94
N GLU A 31 7.27 4.93 29.26
CA GLU A 31 7.14 3.59 29.86
C GLU A 31 5.81 2.96 29.42
N SER A 32 5.76 2.41 28.21
CA SER A 32 4.63 1.62 27.75
C SER A 32 4.63 0.30 28.52
N ILE A 33 3.54 0.00 29.24
CA ILE A 33 3.37 -1.31 29.86
C ILE A 33 2.85 -2.24 28.78
N GLU A 34 3.70 -3.13 28.28
CA GLU A 34 3.26 -4.23 27.42
C GLU A 34 2.31 -5.14 28.21
N THR A 35 1.09 -5.27 27.72
CA THR A 35 0.08 -6.15 28.31
C THR A 35 -0.52 -7.05 27.24
N ASP A 36 -0.86 -8.27 27.61
CA ASP A 36 -1.61 -9.14 26.72
C ASP A 36 -3.05 -8.62 26.55
N LEU A 37 -3.76 -9.12 25.55
CA LEU A 37 -5.14 -8.68 25.27
C LEU A 37 -6.07 -8.91 26.48
N ASN A 38 -5.80 -9.91 27.32
CA ASN A 38 -6.58 -10.17 28.52
C ASN A 38 -6.32 -9.12 29.61
N GLY A 39 -5.07 -8.66 29.76
CA GLY A 39 -4.70 -7.54 30.61
C GLY A 39 -5.42 -6.26 30.19
N ILE A 40 -5.46 -5.96 28.89
CA ILE A 40 -6.27 -4.85 28.35
C ILE A 40 -7.76 -5.00 28.71
N LYS A 41 -8.33 -6.20 28.53
CA LYS A 41 -9.75 -6.43 28.87
C LYS A 41 -10.02 -6.18 30.35
N GLN A 42 -9.15 -6.68 31.23
CA GLN A 42 -9.29 -6.50 32.67
C GLN A 42 -9.15 -5.03 33.06
N LEU A 43 -8.19 -4.31 32.47
CA LEU A 43 -8.03 -2.87 32.65
C LEU A 43 -9.30 -2.10 32.28
N ILE A 44 -9.86 -2.35 31.09
CA ILE A 44 -11.08 -1.67 30.64
C ILE A 44 -12.23 -1.96 31.62
N ARG A 45 -12.35 -3.22 32.07
CA ARG A 45 -13.36 -3.59 33.07
C ARG A 45 -13.15 -2.84 34.37
N ASP A 46 -11.93 -2.81 34.90
CA ASP A 46 -11.62 -2.16 36.18
C ASP A 46 -11.87 -0.65 36.09
N GLN A 47 -11.46 -0.01 35.00
CA GLN A 47 -11.64 1.42 34.75
C GLN A 47 -13.10 1.85 34.58
N LEU A 48 -13.98 0.95 34.13
CA LEU A 48 -15.38 1.27 33.82
C LEU A 48 -16.39 0.68 34.82
N SER A 49 -16.00 -0.31 35.62
CA SER A 49 -16.92 -1.03 36.53
C SER A 49 -17.48 -0.19 37.69
N SER A 50 -16.78 0.88 38.10
CA SER A 50 -17.19 1.75 39.21
C SER A 50 -18.08 2.92 38.79
N GLN A 51 -18.31 3.11 37.49
CA GLN A 51 -18.96 4.29 36.92
C GLN A 51 -20.38 3.97 36.45
N SER A 52 -21.33 4.89 36.66
CA SER A 52 -22.67 4.77 36.07
C SER A 52 -22.59 5.06 34.57
N TYR A 53 -23.50 4.48 33.77
CA TYR A 53 -23.52 4.73 32.33
C TYR A 53 -23.84 6.18 31.96
N GLU A 54 -24.52 6.90 32.85
CA GLU A 54 -24.84 8.33 32.69
C GLU A 54 -23.61 9.22 32.90
N ASP A 55 -22.59 8.72 33.61
CA ASP A 55 -21.34 9.44 33.88
C ASP A 55 -20.30 9.26 32.76
N LEU A 56 -20.61 8.47 31.73
CA LEU A 56 -19.70 8.10 30.65
C LEU A 56 -20.17 8.69 29.32
N LEU A 57 -19.22 9.19 28.52
CA LEU A 57 -19.46 9.60 27.14
C LEU A 57 -18.42 8.98 26.22
N ILE A 58 -18.88 8.33 25.14
CA ILE A 58 -18.01 7.88 24.06
C ILE A 58 -17.97 8.95 22.96
N ILE A 59 -16.77 9.46 22.70
CA ILE A 59 -16.48 10.43 21.65
C ILE A 59 -15.77 9.71 20.52
N LYS A 60 -16.44 9.57 19.38
CA LYS A 60 -15.89 8.92 18.19
C LYS A 60 -15.14 9.93 17.34
N GLY A 61 -13.93 9.56 16.93
CA GLY A 61 -13.19 10.29 15.91
C GLY A 61 -13.93 10.30 14.57
N THR A 62 -13.74 11.36 13.79
CA THR A 62 -14.39 11.48 12.46
C THR A 62 -13.75 10.58 11.41
N ASN A 63 -12.46 10.23 11.56
CA ASN A 63 -11.68 9.46 10.58
C ASN A 63 -11.09 8.19 11.22
N LEU A 64 -11.94 7.39 11.87
CA LEU A 64 -11.49 6.18 12.56
C LEU A 64 -10.97 5.12 11.59
N TYR A 65 -9.85 4.50 11.96
CA TYR A 65 -9.42 3.30 11.27
C TYR A 65 -10.34 2.12 11.58
N ILE A 66 -10.47 1.17 10.65
CA ILE A 66 -11.27 -0.06 10.81
C ILE A 66 -10.88 -0.83 12.08
N GLN A 67 -9.59 -0.81 12.45
CA GLN A 67 -9.08 -1.45 13.66
C GLN A 67 -9.61 -0.80 14.94
N GLU A 68 -9.76 0.53 14.94
CA GLU A 68 -10.32 1.28 16.07
C GLU A 68 -11.82 0.99 16.20
N GLU A 69 -12.55 0.98 15.08
CA GLU A 69 -13.95 0.55 15.07
C GLU A 69 -14.12 -0.89 15.58
N PHE A 70 -13.25 -1.79 15.15
CA PHE A 70 -13.23 -3.18 15.60
C PHE A 70 -12.92 -3.30 17.10
N LEU A 71 -11.96 -2.51 17.61
CA LEU A 71 -11.64 -2.47 19.04
C LEU A 71 -12.86 -2.04 19.87
N MET A 72 -13.60 -1.04 19.40
CA MET A 72 -14.85 -0.62 20.03
C MET A 72 -15.93 -1.71 19.97
N ALA A 73 -16.06 -2.40 18.83
CA ALA A 73 -16.99 -3.51 18.70
C ALA A 73 -16.65 -4.66 19.67
N LEU A 74 -15.36 -4.98 19.81
CA LEU A 74 -14.87 -5.95 20.80
C LEU A 74 -15.14 -5.49 22.23
N ALA A 75 -14.86 -4.22 22.56
CA ALA A 75 -15.14 -3.66 23.87
C ALA A 75 -16.64 -3.79 24.21
N GLN A 76 -17.52 -3.43 23.27
CA GLN A 76 -18.99 -3.55 23.42
C GLN A 76 -19.47 -4.98 23.61
N GLN A 77 -18.84 -5.97 22.96
CA GLN A 77 -19.17 -7.38 23.19
C GLN A 77 -18.77 -7.85 24.60
N GLN A 78 -17.63 -7.38 25.11
CA GLN A 78 -17.13 -7.80 26.43
C GLN A 78 -17.81 -7.07 27.59
N LEU A 79 -18.30 -5.86 27.33
CA LEU A 79 -19.05 -5.05 28.27
C LEU A 79 -20.40 -4.72 27.62
N PRO A 80 -21.37 -5.66 27.62
CA PRO A 80 -22.63 -5.52 26.87
C PRO A 80 -23.42 -4.26 27.23
N ASN A 81 -23.19 -3.70 28.42
CA ASN A 81 -23.83 -2.48 28.86
C ASN A 81 -23.21 -1.20 28.25
N LEU A 82 -22.04 -1.26 27.58
CA LEU A 82 -21.48 -0.14 26.80
C LEU A 82 -22.43 0.33 25.69
N VAL A 83 -23.34 -0.53 25.24
CA VAL A 83 -24.37 -0.17 24.25
C VAL A 83 -25.28 0.95 24.77
N ARG A 84 -25.42 1.10 26.10
CA ARG A 84 -26.24 2.14 26.75
C ARG A 84 -25.53 3.48 26.88
N ILE A 85 -24.22 3.53 26.72
CA ILE A 85 -23.44 4.76 26.86
C ILE A 85 -23.72 5.67 25.65
N GLN A 86 -23.92 6.96 25.93
CA GLN A 86 -24.11 7.95 24.89
C GLN A 86 -22.88 8.03 23.98
N LYS A 87 -23.12 8.11 22.67
CA LYS A 87 -22.09 8.26 21.65
C LYS A 87 -22.28 9.60 20.95
N ARG A 88 -21.19 10.35 20.77
CA ARG A 88 -21.15 11.56 19.94
C ARG A 88 -19.95 11.50 19.01
N GLN A 89 -20.04 12.15 17.85
CA GLN A 89 -18.87 12.36 17.00
C GLN A 89 -18.08 13.55 17.56
N ASP A 90 -16.77 13.54 17.37
CA ASP A 90 -15.86 14.60 17.79
C ASP A 90 -16.25 15.96 17.19
N ILE A 91 -16.68 15.97 15.92
CA ILE A 91 -17.11 17.18 15.20
C ILE A 91 -18.39 17.82 15.77
N ASP A 92 -19.21 17.04 16.49
CA ASP A 92 -20.45 17.54 17.11
C ASP A 92 -20.17 18.25 18.45
N ILE A 93 -18.95 18.15 18.99
CA ILE A 93 -18.56 18.71 20.28
C ILE A 93 -17.82 20.02 20.05
N THR A 94 -18.57 21.13 20.13
CA THR A 94 -18.00 22.48 19.98
C THR A 94 -17.33 23.00 21.25
N ASN A 95 -17.70 22.48 22.43
CA ASN A 95 -17.17 22.90 23.72
C ASN A 95 -16.88 21.68 24.61
N ILE A 96 -15.62 21.26 24.59
CA ILE A 96 -15.15 20.12 25.40
C ILE A 96 -15.27 20.40 26.90
N THR A 97 -15.12 21.67 27.32
CA THR A 97 -15.22 22.09 28.72
C THR A 97 -16.62 21.93 29.29
N GLN A 98 -17.65 22.27 28.51
CA GLN A 98 -19.02 21.99 28.94
C GLN A 98 -19.26 20.48 29.02
N THR A 99 -18.77 19.73 28.03
CA THR A 99 -18.94 18.28 27.97
C THR A 99 -18.25 17.59 29.15
N SER A 100 -17.04 18.01 29.51
CA SER A 100 -16.26 17.42 30.61
C SER A 100 -16.87 17.68 32.00
N THR A 101 -17.76 18.68 32.14
CA THR A 101 -18.52 18.89 33.40
C THR A 101 -19.75 18.01 33.51
N GLN A 102 -20.27 17.51 32.40
CA GLN A 102 -21.48 16.68 32.36
C GLN A 102 -21.18 15.21 32.61
N TYR A 103 -19.96 14.76 32.34
CA TYR A 103 -19.55 13.36 32.42
C TYR A 103 -18.29 13.24 33.27
N GLN A 104 -18.23 12.24 34.15
CA GLN A 104 -17.06 12.00 35.00
C GLN A 104 -15.87 11.44 34.20
N LYS A 105 -16.14 10.65 33.15
CA LYS A 105 -15.11 10.03 32.33
C LYS A 105 -15.44 10.08 30.84
N LEU A 106 -14.49 10.57 30.06
CA LEU A 106 -14.59 10.65 28.60
C LEU A 106 -13.82 9.50 27.94
N ILE A 107 -14.48 8.78 27.05
CA ILE A 107 -13.89 7.67 26.30
C ILE A 107 -13.73 8.12 24.86
N PHE A 108 -12.49 8.37 24.46
CA PHE A 108 -12.17 8.71 23.08
C PHE A 108 -11.92 7.43 22.29
N LEU A 109 -12.60 7.31 21.16
CA LEU A 109 -12.25 6.36 20.12
C LEU A 109 -11.48 7.13 19.07
N GLY A 110 -10.27 6.68 18.77
CA GLY A 110 -9.33 7.36 17.89
C GLY A 110 -8.21 8.08 18.64
N GLY A 111 -7.00 8.04 18.11
CA GLY A 111 -5.84 8.76 18.60
C GLY A 111 -5.76 10.20 18.08
N GLU A 112 -4.57 10.80 18.14
CA GLU A 112 -4.31 12.17 17.64
C GLU A 112 -4.75 12.35 16.18
N THR A 113 -4.46 11.39 15.31
CA THR A 113 -4.72 11.53 13.87
C THR A 113 -6.17 11.26 13.49
N THR A 114 -6.90 10.45 14.26
CA THR A 114 -8.24 9.98 13.91
C THR A 114 -9.35 10.65 14.73
N ASN A 115 -9.01 11.34 15.82
CA ASN A 115 -9.94 12.07 16.68
C ASN A 115 -9.47 13.52 16.87
N LYS A 116 -10.21 14.47 16.28
CA LYS A 116 -9.84 15.89 16.28
C LYS A 116 -9.75 16.48 17.69
N LEU A 117 -10.64 16.07 18.59
CA LEU A 117 -10.61 16.57 19.98
C LEU A 117 -9.37 16.09 20.72
N VAL A 118 -8.94 14.84 20.49
CA VAL A 118 -7.70 14.33 21.09
C VAL A 118 -6.50 15.15 20.59
N HIS A 119 -6.44 15.44 19.29
CA HIS A 119 -5.42 16.33 18.72
C HIS A 119 -5.41 17.71 19.36
N ASP A 120 -6.56 18.38 19.38
CA ASP A 120 -6.68 19.73 19.93
C ASP A 120 -6.28 19.76 21.42
N LEU A 121 -6.65 18.74 22.20
CA LEU A 121 -6.29 18.63 23.61
C LEU A 121 -4.78 18.35 23.82
N GLN A 122 -4.16 17.55 22.95
CA GLN A 122 -2.72 17.29 22.97
C GLN A 122 -1.91 18.53 22.61
N GLN A 123 -2.28 19.24 21.52
CA GLN A 123 -1.61 20.46 21.08
C GLN A 123 -1.66 21.58 22.14
N ASN A 124 -2.75 21.61 22.92
CA ASN A 124 -2.92 22.55 24.03
C ASN A 124 -2.31 22.06 25.36
N ASN A 125 -1.58 20.95 25.38
CA ASN A 125 -1.05 20.31 26.59
C ASN A 125 -2.10 20.11 27.69
N SER A 126 -3.36 19.87 27.30
CA SER A 126 -4.48 19.67 28.23
C SER A 126 -4.64 18.21 28.64
N LEU A 127 -3.94 17.27 28.00
CA LEU A 127 -3.93 15.85 28.34
C LEU A 127 -2.71 15.49 29.19
N GLU A 128 -2.95 15.04 30.42
CA GLU A 128 -1.95 14.45 31.29
C GLU A 128 -2.10 12.92 31.22
N ILE A 129 -1.29 12.27 30.37
CA ILE A 129 -1.30 10.82 30.21
C ILE A 129 -0.53 10.19 31.38
N GLU A 130 -1.21 9.40 32.19
CA GLU A 130 -0.62 8.72 33.34
C GLU A 130 0.01 7.39 32.94
N LYS A 131 -0.70 6.62 32.09
CA LYS A 131 -0.29 5.28 31.67
C LYS A 131 -0.69 5.00 30.24
N ILE A 132 0.19 4.29 29.54
CA ILE A 132 -0.05 3.77 28.20
C ILE A 132 0.06 2.25 28.25
N TYR A 133 -1.01 1.58 27.86
CA TYR A 133 -1.06 0.13 27.72
C TYR A 133 -1.02 -0.22 26.25
N SER A 134 -0.10 -1.09 25.87
CA SER A 134 0.07 -1.53 24.49
C SER A 134 -0.17 -3.03 24.37
N SER A 135 -0.99 -3.41 23.40
CA SER A 135 -1.14 -4.79 22.93
C SER A 135 -1.37 -4.74 21.43
N ALA A 136 -0.29 -4.90 20.65
CA ALA A 136 -0.28 -4.63 19.21
C ALA A 136 -1.48 -5.29 18.49
N PRO A 137 -2.25 -4.53 17.68
CA PRO A 137 -2.00 -3.14 17.26
C PRO A 137 -2.69 -2.07 18.13
N PHE A 138 -3.20 -2.40 19.31
CA PHE A 138 -4.02 -1.51 20.14
C PHE A 138 -3.22 -0.75 21.18
N LEU A 139 -3.56 0.53 21.36
CA LEU A 139 -3.06 1.41 22.40
C LEU A 139 -4.23 1.91 23.23
N ILE A 140 -4.07 1.85 24.55
CA ILE A 140 -4.99 2.45 25.50
C ILE A 140 -4.21 3.43 26.36
N SER A 141 -4.54 4.71 26.24
CA SER A 141 -3.99 5.76 27.09
C SER A 141 -5.02 6.12 28.15
N VAL A 142 -4.58 6.15 29.41
CA VAL A 142 -5.40 6.55 30.56
C VAL A 142 -4.76 7.77 31.20
N GLY A 143 -5.58 8.75 31.58
CA GLY A 143 -5.08 9.96 32.21
C GLY A 143 -6.18 10.94 32.59
N THR A 144 -5.80 12.19 32.77
CA THR A 144 -6.73 13.28 33.11
C THR A 144 -6.63 14.44 32.13
N ILE A 145 -7.78 15.06 31.84
CA ILE A 145 -7.87 16.30 31.08
C ILE A 145 -7.85 17.46 32.06
N ASN A 146 -6.87 18.35 31.93
CA ASN A 146 -6.79 19.56 32.74
C ASN A 146 -7.37 20.75 31.96
N LEU A 147 -8.63 21.06 32.25
CA LEU A 147 -9.32 22.23 31.70
C LEU A 147 -9.39 23.29 32.80
N SER A 148 -8.82 24.46 32.51
CA SER A 148 -8.55 25.54 33.48
C SER A 148 -9.76 26.00 34.32
N SER A 149 -10.99 25.73 33.88
CA SER A 149 -12.22 26.15 34.54
C SER A 149 -13.04 25.04 35.22
N THR A 150 -12.74 23.76 35.00
CA THR A 150 -13.66 22.65 35.37
C THR A 150 -13.05 21.57 36.25
N GLY A 151 -11.76 21.68 36.56
CA GLY A 151 -11.03 20.64 37.28
C GLY A 151 -10.56 19.53 36.35
N LYS A 152 -10.08 18.43 36.94
CA LYS A 152 -9.57 17.26 36.22
C LYS A 152 -10.73 16.31 35.87
N THR A 153 -10.84 15.94 34.61
CA THR A 153 -11.78 14.91 34.14
C THR A 153 -11.00 13.70 33.66
N ASP A 154 -11.36 12.50 34.10
CA ASP A 154 -10.67 11.28 33.67
C ASP A 154 -10.97 11.00 32.20
N PHE A 155 -9.98 10.45 31.49
CA PHE A 155 -10.18 9.99 30.12
C PHE A 155 -9.60 8.61 29.88
N LEU A 156 -10.11 8.00 28.81
CA LEU A 156 -9.53 6.80 28.22
C LEU A 156 -9.53 6.94 26.69
N ILE A 157 -8.35 6.90 26.07
CA ILE A 157 -8.19 6.96 24.61
C ILE A 157 -7.92 5.56 24.10
N PHE A 158 -8.82 5.06 23.27
CA PHE A 158 -8.64 3.85 22.48
C PHE A 158 -8.10 4.24 21.11
N SER A 159 -6.85 3.89 20.82
CA SER A 159 -6.21 4.15 19.54
C SER A 159 -5.45 2.92 19.06
N THR A 160 -4.78 3.05 17.92
CA THR A 160 -3.91 2.00 17.38
C THR A 160 -2.48 2.50 17.21
N THR A 161 -1.50 1.61 17.44
CA THR A 161 -0.09 1.87 17.09
C THR A 161 0.09 2.18 15.60
N LEU A 162 -0.86 1.77 14.77
CA LEU A 162 -0.87 2.05 13.35
C LEU A 162 -1.00 3.54 13.03
N ALA A 163 -1.64 4.34 13.89
CA ALA A 163 -1.92 5.75 13.63
C ALA A 163 -0.66 6.61 13.40
N GLY A 164 0.48 6.21 13.97
CA GLY A 164 1.77 6.88 13.75
C GLY A 164 2.63 6.28 12.63
N ASN A 165 2.33 5.05 12.19
CA ASN A 165 3.18 4.28 11.27
C ASN A 165 2.52 3.94 9.92
N ILE A 166 1.24 4.26 9.74
CA ILE A 166 0.58 4.13 8.44
C ILE A 166 1.10 5.23 7.54
N LEU A 167 1.75 4.84 6.45
CA LEU A 167 2.04 5.78 5.38
C LEU A 167 0.71 6.22 4.74
N GLU A 168 0.56 7.50 4.48
CA GLU A 168 -0.60 8.04 3.77
C GLU A 168 -0.22 8.35 2.33
N ASN A 169 -1.15 8.13 1.41
CA ASN A 169 -0.94 8.52 0.02
C ASN A 169 -1.09 10.05 -0.11
N ARG A 170 0.04 10.74 -0.30
CA ARG A 170 0.13 12.19 -0.49
C ARG A 170 0.04 12.63 -1.96
N GLY A 171 -0.07 11.66 -2.88
CA GLY A 171 -0.30 11.90 -4.30
C GLY A 171 -1.48 12.83 -4.60
N PRO A 172 -2.66 12.65 -3.98
CA PRO A 172 -3.79 13.56 -4.13
C PRO A 172 -3.46 15.01 -3.81
N GLU A 173 -2.73 15.27 -2.73
CA GLU A 173 -2.43 16.63 -2.28
C GLU A 173 -1.50 17.36 -3.24
N ARG A 174 -0.65 16.61 -3.95
CA ARG A 174 0.31 17.11 -4.95
C ARG A 174 -0.27 17.16 -6.36
N SER A 175 -1.40 16.51 -6.58
CA SER A 175 -1.99 16.37 -7.92
C SER A 175 -2.65 17.66 -8.39
N PRO A 176 -2.45 18.07 -9.66
CA PRO A 176 -3.20 19.17 -10.24
C PRO A 176 -4.71 18.88 -10.32
N LEU A 177 -5.12 17.61 -10.37
CA LEU A 177 -6.54 17.24 -10.39
C LEU A 177 -7.26 17.62 -9.08
N SER A 178 -6.54 17.66 -7.97
CA SER A 178 -7.11 18.03 -6.66
C SER A 178 -7.57 19.48 -6.55
N GLN A 179 -7.16 20.34 -7.51
CA GLN A 179 -7.64 21.71 -7.60
C GLN A 179 -9.07 21.79 -8.13
N ILE A 180 -9.52 20.76 -8.86
CA ILE A 180 -10.81 20.72 -9.54
C ILE A 180 -11.73 19.69 -8.88
N ILE A 181 -11.16 18.63 -8.32
CA ILE A 181 -11.88 17.46 -7.81
C ILE A 181 -11.50 17.21 -6.36
N ASP A 182 -12.43 16.65 -5.58
CA ASP A 182 -12.15 16.22 -4.20
C ASP A 182 -10.89 15.33 -4.16
N LYS A 183 -9.99 15.64 -3.23
CA LYS A 183 -8.76 14.89 -2.97
C LYS A 183 -9.04 13.40 -2.77
N ARG A 184 -10.18 13.05 -2.14
CA ARG A 184 -10.60 11.67 -1.91
C ARG A 184 -10.86 10.89 -3.22
N LEU A 185 -11.33 11.57 -4.26
CA LEU A 185 -11.63 10.98 -5.56
C LEU A 185 -10.45 11.05 -6.54
N THR A 186 -9.42 11.84 -6.22
CA THR A 186 -8.30 12.12 -7.12
C THR A 186 -7.58 10.84 -7.60
N PRO A 187 -7.25 9.85 -6.76
CA PRO A 187 -6.56 8.64 -7.24
C PRO A 187 -7.45 7.75 -8.11
N ILE A 188 -8.77 7.73 -7.88
CA ILE A 188 -9.72 7.01 -8.73
C ILE A 188 -9.66 7.59 -10.14
N ILE A 189 -9.75 8.91 -10.24
CA ILE A 189 -9.77 9.62 -11.52
C ILE A 189 -8.41 9.56 -12.20
N ALA A 190 -7.32 9.65 -11.46
CA ALA A 190 -5.97 9.43 -11.97
C ALA A 190 -5.82 8.02 -12.57
N THR A 191 -6.37 7.00 -11.91
CA THR A 191 -6.35 5.61 -12.38
C THR A 191 -7.16 5.44 -13.67
N ILE A 192 -8.41 5.92 -13.69
CA ILE A 192 -9.28 5.86 -14.88
C ILE A 192 -8.63 6.60 -16.05
N THR A 193 -8.08 7.79 -15.80
CA THR A 193 -7.38 8.60 -16.80
C THR A 193 -6.17 7.84 -17.35
N SER A 194 -5.38 7.20 -16.48
CA SER A 194 -4.20 6.44 -16.88
C SER A 194 -4.56 5.21 -17.71
N ILE A 195 -5.59 4.45 -17.33
CA ILE A 195 -6.12 3.34 -18.14
C ILE A 195 -6.60 3.84 -19.51
N THR A 196 -7.29 4.97 -19.55
CA THR A 196 -7.78 5.59 -20.78
C THR A 196 -6.62 6.02 -21.68
N ILE A 197 -5.57 6.63 -21.12
CA ILE A 197 -4.37 7.01 -21.87
C ILE A 197 -3.66 5.78 -22.41
N ILE A 198 -3.49 4.72 -21.60
CA ILE A 198 -2.89 3.46 -22.06
C ILE A 198 -3.70 2.90 -23.24
N HIS A 199 -5.03 2.93 -23.16
CA HIS A 199 -5.90 2.46 -24.24
C HIS A 199 -5.75 3.30 -25.52
N ILE A 200 -5.74 4.64 -25.40
CA ILE A 200 -5.49 5.57 -26.52
C ILE A 200 -4.11 5.32 -27.12
N VAL A 201 -3.09 5.19 -26.29
CA VAL A 201 -1.72 4.88 -26.70
C VAL A 201 -1.66 3.55 -27.44
N ASN A 202 -2.41 2.54 -27.04
CA ASN A 202 -2.45 1.26 -27.76
C ASN A 202 -3.12 1.40 -29.14
N LEU A 203 -4.21 2.18 -29.23
CA LEU A 203 -4.92 2.43 -30.50
C LEU A 203 -4.09 3.25 -31.50
N PHE A 204 -3.32 4.22 -31.01
CA PHE A 204 -2.51 5.12 -31.83
C PHE A 204 -1.01 4.83 -31.74
N GLY A 205 -0.63 3.67 -31.19
CA GLY A 205 0.74 3.40 -30.79
C GLY A 205 1.74 3.43 -31.94
N SER A 206 1.33 2.96 -33.12
CA SER A 206 2.14 3.08 -34.34
C SER A 206 2.42 4.55 -34.67
N THR A 207 1.38 5.38 -34.76
CA THR A 207 1.49 6.82 -35.05
C THR A 207 2.27 7.59 -33.98
N ILE A 208 2.02 7.29 -32.71
CA ILE A 208 2.72 7.93 -31.58
C ILE A 208 4.19 7.53 -31.59
N SER A 209 4.49 6.24 -31.77
CA SER A 209 5.88 5.77 -31.83
C SER A 209 6.63 6.38 -33.01
N GLU A 210 6.02 6.42 -34.20
CA GLU A 210 6.57 7.11 -35.37
C GLU A 210 6.82 8.59 -35.07
N PHE A 211 5.85 9.30 -34.48
CA PHE A 211 6.03 10.70 -34.11
C PHE A 211 7.17 10.92 -33.11
N PHE A 212 7.26 10.11 -32.04
CA PHE A 212 8.35 10.20 -31.07
C PHE A 212 9.70 9.81 -31.69
N PHE A 213 9.75 8.81 -32.56
CA PHE A 213 10.96 8.41 -33.25
C PHE A 213 11.38 9.46 -34.28
N ASP A 214 10.47 10.11 -34.98
CA ASP A 214 10.79 11.19 -35.90
C ASP A 214 11.31 12.41 -35.13
N PHE A 215 10.66 12.79 -34.02
CA PHE A 215 11.09 13.91 -33.18
C PHE A 215 12.45 13.67 -32.49
N THR A 216 12.77 12.41 -32.14
CA THR A 216 14.08 12.05 -31.55
C THR A 216 15.14 11.73 -32.60
N SER A 217 14.75 11.25 -33.79
CA SER A 217 15.66 10.91 -34.88
C SER A 217 16.15 12.13 -35.65
N GLU A 218 15.47 13.27 -35.59
CA GLU A 218 16.02 14.53 -36.14
C GLU A 218 17.35 14.93 -35.46
N LYS A 219 17.61 14.47 -34.21
CA LYS A 219 18.88 14.67 -33.50
C LYS A 219 19.82 13.44 -33.48
N LEU A 220 19.34 12.26 -33.88
CA LEU A 220 20.09 10.97 -33.79
C LEU A 220 20.20 10.23 -35.14
N GLY A 221 19.64 10.80 -36.21
CA GLY A 221 19.36 10.16 -37.50
C GLY A 221 20.58 9.70 -38.29
N ASP A 222 21.75 10.30 -38.06
CA ASP A 222 22.95 9.94 -38.81
C ASP A 222 23.73 8.75 -38.22
N ARG A 223 23.45 8.36 -36.97
CA ARG A 223 24.16 7.21 -36.33
C ARG A 223 23.44 5.88 -36.47
N LYS A 224 22.13 5.85 -36.76
CA LYS A 224 21.35 4.59 -36.82
C LYS A 224 21.15 4.02 -38.23
N LYS A 225 21.21 4.81 -39.29
CA LYS A 225 21.10 4.30 -40.68
C LYS A 225 22.23 3.35 -41.10
N LYS A 226 23.37 3.33 -40.39
CA LYS A 226 24.45 2.34 -40.62
C LYS A 226 24.29 1.01 -39.86
N LYS A 227 23.41 0.92 -38.85
CA LYS A 227 23.34 -0.27 -37.97
C LYS A 227 22.24 -1.28 -38.33
N HIS A 228 21.26 -0.90 -39.16
CA HIS A 228 20.18 -1.81 -39.59
C HIS A 228 20.52 -2.69 -40.81
N ARG A 229 21.78 -2.72 -41.27
CA ARG A 229 22.24 -3.67 -42.32
C ARG A 229 23.07 -4.84 -41.81
N PHE A 230 23.24 -5.00 -40.49
CA PHE A 230 23.89 -6.18 -39.90
C PHE A 230 22.95 -6.86 -38.91
N GLU A 231 23.05 -8.19 -38.87
CA GLU A 231 22.30 -9.14 -38.02
C GLU A 231 20.96 -9.66 -38.57
N LYS A 232 20.95 -10.11 -39.83
CA LYS A 232 20.07 -11.22 -40.27
C LYS A 232 20.78 -12.59 -40.24
N ASN A 233 21.95 -12.68 -39.65
CA ASN A 233 22.70 -13.92 -39.48
C ASN A 233 23.55 -13.81 -38.22
N GLU A 234 23.11 -14.41 -37.11
CA GLU A 234 24.07 -15.12 -36.26
C GLU A 234 23.39 -16.26 -35.50
N LYS A 235 23.80 -17.46 -35.89
CA LYS A 235 23.59 -18.70 -35.18
C LYS A 235 24.17 -18.57 -33.77
N ILE A 236 23.34 -18.83 -32.77
CA ILE A 236 23.71 -19.61 -31.57
C ILE A 236 25.03 -19.15 -30.90
N SER A 237 25.01 -17.99 -30.24
CA SER A 237 25.81 -17.76 -29.03
C SER A 237 24.89 -17.88 -27.82
N LYS A 238 24.46 -19.12 -27.54
CA LYS A 238 23.65 -19.48 -26.37
C LYS A 238 24.53 -19.41 -25.12
N LYS A 239 24.50 -18.31 -24.34
CA LYS A 239 24.22 -18.36 -22.88
C LYS A 239 24.47 -17.10 -22.03
N SER A 240 25.10 -16.02 -22.50
CA SER A 240 25.53 -14.97 -21.54
C SER A 240 25.01 -13.56 -21.82
N VAL A 241 25.07 -13.09 -23.08
CA VAL A 241 24.81 -11.66 -23.40
C VAL A 241 23.33 -11.27 -23.25
N PHE A 242 22.41 -12.23 -23.39
CA PHE A 242 20.96 -11.98 -23.29
C PHE A 242 20.49 -11.61 -21.86
N HIS A 243 21.24 -11.97 -20.81
CA HIS A 243 20.83 -11.65 -19.44
C HIS A 243 21.11 -10.19 -19.04
N LEU A 244 22.11 -9.52 -19.62
CA LEU A 244 22.47 -8.16 -19.20
C LEU A 244 21.42 -7.12 -19.60
N LYS A 245 20.82 -7.26 -20.79
CA LYS A 245 19.73 -6.36 -21.24
C LYS A 245 18.50 -6.51 -20.36
N GLU A 246 18.14 -7.75 -20.03
CA GLU A 246 17.02 -8.07 -19.15
C GLU A 246 17.26 -7.52 -17.73
N ILE A 247 18.44 -7.76 -17.15
CA ILE A 247 18.81 -7.19 -15.85
C ILE A 247 18.75 -5.66 -15.88
N ALA A 248 19.32 -5.02 -16.90
CA ALA A 248 19.28 -3.57 -17.04
C ALA A 248 17.82 -3.05 -17.14
N SER A 249 16.97 -3.72 -17.92
CA SER A 249 15.55 -3.37 -18.05
C SER A 249 14.80 -3.45 -16.71
N ILE A 250 15.06 -4.50 -15.93
CA ILE A 250 14.49 -4.70 -14.59
C ILE A 250 15.00 -3.62 -13.65
N SER A 251 16.31 -3.33 -13.65
CA SER A 251 16.90 -2.29 -12.80
C SER A 251 16.34 -0.91 -13.09
N VAL A 252 16.15 -0.53 -14.36
CA VAL A 252 15.53 0.75 -14.72
C VAL A 252 14.07 0.79 -14.28
N ALA A 253 13.31 -0.30 -14.49
CA ALA A 253 11.92 -0.39 -14.05
C ALA A 253 11.78 -0.27 -12.53
N ILE A 254 12.64 -0.96 -11.76
CA ILE A 254 12.72 -0.84 -10.31
C ILE A 254 12.95 0.62 -9.92
N PHE A 255 13.96 1.28 -10.50
CA PHE A 255 14.28 2.66 -10.16
C PHE A 255 13.12 3.63 -10.44
N VAL A 256 12.50 3.54 -11.62
CA VAL A 256 11.36 4.39 -12.00
C VAL A 256 10.18 4.21 -11.05
N LEU A 257 9.83 2.96 -10.73
CA LEU A 257 8.70 2.65 -9.86
C LEU A 257 8.98 3.06 -8.42
N SER A 258 10.20 2.81 -7.91
CA SER A 258 10.59 3.25 -6.56
C SER A 258 10.56 4.76 -6.42
N LEU A 259 11.06 5.50 -7.43
CA LEU A 259 11.02 6.97 -7.44
C LEU A 259 9.57 7.49 -7.44
N SER A 260 8.72 6.89 -8.27
CA SER A 260 7.31 7.25 -8.42
C SER A 260 6.50 6.99 -7.14
N LEU A 261 6.72 5.83 -6.51
CA LEU A 261 6.10 5.48 -5.23
C LEU A 261 6.59 6.41 -4.11
N SER A 262 7.89 6.66 -3.99
CA SER A 262 8.39 7.57 -2.95
C SER A 262 7.85 8.97 -3.10
N TRP A 263 7.69 9.47 -4.33
CA TRP A 263 7.03 10.75 -4.58
C TRP A 263 5.56 10.75 -4.17
N THR A 264 4.87 9.62 -4.33
CA THR A 264 3.43 9.52 -4.01
C THR A 264 3.19 9.48 -2.50
N TRP A 265 4.09 8.87 -1.72
CA TRP A 265 3.86 8.57 -0.30
C TRP A 265 4.70 9.41 0.67
N SER A 266 5.68 10.18 0.20
CA SER A 266 6.49 11.03 1.09
C SER A 266 5.73 12.28 1.54
N THR A 267 6.04 12.78 2.73
CA THR A 267 5.54 14.06 3.26
C THR A 267 6.48 15.22 2.90
N ASP A 268 7.77 15.02 3.13
CA ASP A 268 8.84 15.98 2.86
C ASP A 268 10.02 15.33 2.10
N LEU A 269 11.09 16.09 1.88
CA LEU A 269 12.27 15.64 1.14
C LEU A 269 13.13 14.63 1.94
N SER A 270 13.18 14.75 3.27
CA SER A 270 13.93 13.81 4.12
C SER A 270 13.26 12.44 4.10
N HIS A 271 11.95 12.43 4.32
CA HIS A 271 11.10 11.25 4.25
C HIS A 271 11.14 10.62 2.84
N PHE A 272 11.19 11.43 1.79
CA PHE A 272 11.34 10.94 0.42
C PHE A 272 12.58 10.06 0.21
N TYR A 273 13.76 10.48 0.71
CA TYR A 273 14.98 9.68 0.55
C TYR A 273 14.92 8.38 1.35
N SER A 274 14.36 8.41 2.57
CA SER A 274 14.12 7.20 3.37
C SER A 274 13.21 6.22 2.63
N LEU A 275 12.05 6.70 2.16
CA LEU A 275 11.11 5.90 1.38
C LEU A 275 11.70 5.41 0.06
N LEU A 276 12.57 6.18 -0.59
CA LEU A 276 13.25 5.74 -1.81
C LEU A 276 14.09 4.49 -1.58
N LEU A 277 14.82 4.41 -0.47
CA LEU A 277 15.57 3.21 -0.12
C LEU A 277 14.65 2.03 0.19
N ILE A 278 13.57 2.26 0.97
CA ILE A 278 12.56 1.23 1.27
C ILE A 278 11.92 0.72 -0.02
N ASN A 279 11.48 1.62 -0.90
CA ASN A 279 10.83 1.27 -2.15
C ASN A 279 11.78 0.61 -3.15
N LEU A 280 13.06 1.00 -3.20
CA LEU A 280 14.07 0.30 -3.99
C LEU A 280 14.19 -1.16 -3.54
N PHE A 281 14.22 -1.39 -2.24
CA PHE A 281 14.27 -2.73 -1.67
C PHE A 281 12.99 -3.53 -1.94
N VAL A 282 11.83 -2.96 -1.63
CA VAL A 282 10.50 -3.58 -1.81
C VAL A 282 10.25 -3.95 -3.27
N VAL A 283 10.44 -3.00 -4.20
CA VAL A 283 10.22 -3.21 -5.63
C VAL A 283 11.21 -4.24 -6.17
N SER A 284 12.47 -4.22 -5.71
CA SER A 284 13.46 -5.26 -6.08
C SER A 284 13.03 -6.66 -5.65
N ILE A 285 12.53 -6.83 -4.41
CA ILE A 285 12.03 -8.13 -3.94
C ILE A 285 10.85 -8.58 -4.79
N PHE A 286 9.89 -7.70 -5.06
CA PHE A 286 8.75 -8.02 -5.90
C PHE A 286 9.20 -8.50 -7.29
N TYR A 287 10.08 -7.76 -7.96
CA TYR A 287 10.59 -8.15 -9.28
C TYR A 287 11.35 -9.48 -9.23
N LEU A 288 12.16 -9.72 -8.20
CA LEU A 288 12.85 -10.99 -8.01
C LEU A 288 11.88 -12.16 -7.84
N ILE A 289 10.78 -11.98 -7.10
CA ILE A 289 9.73 -13.00 -6.94
C ILE A 289 9.00 -13.21 -8.28
N ARG A 290 8.49 -12.13 -8.90
CA ARG A 290 7.76 -12.18 -10.17
C ARG A 290 8.59 -12.85 -11.26
N GLU A 291 9.84 -12.41 -11.42
CA GLU A 291 10.77 -12.92 -12.43
C GLU A 291 11.21 -14.36 -12.14
N GLY A 292 11.46 -14.69 -10.86
CA GLY A 292 11.71 -16.06 -10.43
C GLY A 292 10.56 -17.02 -10.76
N LEU A 293 9.32 -16.58 -10.55
CA LEU A 293 8.11 -17.32 -10.93
C LEU A 293 8.00 -17.46 -12.46
N ARG A 294 8.24 -16.38 -13.21
CA ARG A 294 8.26 -16.38 -14.69
C ARG A 294 9.25 -17.41 -15.21
N VAL A 295 10.53 -17.33 -14.84
CA VAL A 295 11.57 -18.29 -15.27
C VAL A 295 11.20 -19.73 -14.93
N ARG A 296 10.67 -19.96 -13.72
CA ARG A 296 10.24 -21.30 -13.28
C ARG A 296 9.12 -21.85 -14.16
N TYR A 297 8.06 -21.06 -14.39
CA TYR A 297 6.91 -21.52 -15.15
C TYR A 297 7.16 -21.53 -16.66
N SER A 298 7.98 -20.62 -17.20
CA SER A 298 8.42 -20.67 -18.60
C SER A 298 9.14 -21.99 -18.90
N LYS A 299 10.03 -22.44 -18.00
CA LYS A 299 10.66 -23.78 -18.10
C LYS A 299 9.62 -24.90 -18.03
N LYS A 300 8.70 -24.85 -17.07
CA LYS A 300 7.64 -25.86 -16.89
C LYS A 300 6.75 -26.01 -18.14
N TYR A 301 6.42 -24.90 -18.79
CA TYR A 301 5.52 -24.87 -19.94
C TYR A 301 6.25 -24.88 -21.30
N SER A 302 7.59 -24.92 -21.30
CA SER A 302 8.44 -24.84 -22.50
C SER A 302 8.16 -23.58 -23.34
N LEU A 303 8.08 -22.45 -22.65
CA LEU A 303 7.90 -21.11 -23.22
C LEU A 303 9.25 -20.37 -23.26
N THR A 304 9.44 -19.57 -24.30
CA THR A 304 10.52 -18.59 -24.39
C THR A 304 9.89 -17.21 -24.22
N THR A 305 10.29 -16.52 -23.15
CA THR A 305 9.75 -15.22 -22.74
C THR A 305 10.90 -14.28 -22.46
N GLU A 306 10.77 -13.02 -22.85
CA GLU A 306 11.77 -11.98 -22.62
C GLU A 306 11.13 -10.81 -21.85
N HIS A 307 11.80 -10.31 -20.81
CA HIS A 307 11.37 -9.11 -20.11
C HIS A 307 11.88 -7.88 -20.86
N VAL A 308 10.96 -7.02 -21.29
CA VAL A 308 11.25 -5.87 -22.15
C VAL A 308 10.93 -4.59 -21.39
N PHE A 309 11.88 -3.65 -21.37
CA PHE A 309 11.63 -2.32 -20.85
C PHE A 309 10.64 -1.58 -21.75
N TRP A 310 9.66 -0.90 -21.15
CA TRP A 310 8.67 -0.10 -21.84
C TRP A 310 8.89 1.38 -21.51
N PRO A 311 9.63 2.14 -22.37
CA PRO A 311 9.90 3.54 -22.12
C PRO A 311 8.61 4.37 -21.99
N LEU A 312 7.63 4.10 -22.86
CA LEU A 312 6.35 4.77 -22.83
C LEU A 312 5.58 4.44 -21.55
N GLY A 313 5.59 3.17 -21.14
CA GLY A 313 5.07 2.75 -19.84
C GLY A 313 5.68 3.50 -18.67
N SER A 314 6.99 3.74 -18.70
CA SER A 314 7.72 4.52 -17.67
C SER A 314 7.30 5.99 -17.64
N VAL A 315 7.13 6.62 -18.81
CA VAL A 315 6.61 7.99 -18.92
C VAL A 315 5.18 8.06 -18.38
N LEU A 316 4.35 7.08 -18.70
CA LEU A 316 2.98 6.97 -18.18
C LEU A 316 2.98 6.75 -16.67
N THR A 317 3.92 6.00 -16.11
CA THR A 317 4.09 5.86 -14.66
C THR A 317 4.31 7.23 -14.03
N PHE A 318 5.29 8.02 -14.50
CA PHE A 318 5.49 9.38 -13.98
C PHE A 318 4.28 10.28 -14.14
N PHE A 319 3.63 10.24 -15.30
CA PHE A 319 2.46 11.07 -15.57
C PHE A 319 1.31 10.72 -14.61
N SER A 320 1.01 9.44 -14.43
CA SER A 320 -0.01 8.96 -13.49
C SER A 320 0.32 9.37 -12.05
N THR A 321 1.59 9.25 -11.64
CA THR A 321 2.07 9.70 -10.33
C THR A 321 1.82 11.19 -10.11
N ILE A 322 2.07 12.03 -11.12
CA ILE A 322 1.75 13.47 -11.06
C ILE A 322 0.23 13.69 -10.94
N LEU A 323 -0.59 12.87 -11.60
CA LEU A 323 -2.06 12.92 -11.45
C LEU A 323 -2.55 12.45 -10.08
N GLY A 324 -1.68 11.91 -9.22
CA GLY A 324 -1.98 11.56 -7.84
C GLY A 324 -2.15 10.06 -7.58
N ASN A 325 -1.83 9.19 -8.56
CA ASN A 325 -1.71 7.76 -8.34
C ASN A 325 -0.67 7.13 -9.25
N THR A 326 0.30 6.40 -8.69
CA THR A 326 1.26 5.66 -9.53
C THR A 326 0.54 4.51 -10.23
N PHE A 327 0.26 4.64 -11.52
CA PHE A 327 -0.48 3.67 -12.32
C PHE A 327 0.15 3.52 -13.71
N SER A 328 1.06 2.57 -13.87
CA SER A 328 1.55 2.00 -15.14
C SER A 328 2.71 1.05 -14.83
N LEU A 329 3.03 0.17 -15.77
CA LEU A 329 4.23 -0.67 -15.70
C LEU A 329 5.33 -0.11 -16.59
N ALA A 330 6.53 -0.03 -16.05
CA ALA A 330 7.74 0.34 -16.78
C ALA A 330 8.28 -0.79 -17.67
N SER A 331 7.66 -1.98 -17.64
CA SER A 331 8.07 -3.15 -18.40
C SER A 331 6.91 -4.09 -18.70
N TYR A 332 7.06 -4.91 -19.74
CA TYR A 332 6.14 -6.00 -20.07
C TYR A 332 6.95 -7.25 -20.47
N ILE A 333 6.27 -8.37 -20.65
CA ILE A 333 6.93 -9.63 -21.02
C ILE A 333 6.47 -10.06 -22.40
N ALA A 334 7.41 -10.13 -23.33
CA ALA A 334 7.16 -10.59 -24.69
C ALA A 334 7.20 -12.12 -24.78
N LEU A 335 6.25 -12.69 -25.52
CA LEU A 335 6.23 -14.09 -25.92
C LEU A 335 6.80 -14.23 -27.33
N GLU A 336 7.76 -15.14 -27.54
CA GLU A 336 8.42 -15.32 -28.85
C GLU A 336 7.55 -16.09 -29.86
N ASN A 337 6.64 -16.95 -29.39
CA ASN A 337 5.84 -17.83 -30.25
C ASN A 337 4.35 -17.80 -29.87
N GLU A 338 3.54 -17.22 -30.76
CA GLU A 338 2.08 -17.05 -30.64
C GLU A 338 1.32 -18.40 -30.52
N GLU A 339 1.83 -19.50 -31.05
CA GLU A 339 1.19 -20.82 -30.93
C GLU A 339 1.14 -21.33 -29.48
N LYS A 340 1.87 -20.68 -28.56
CA LYS A 340 1.94 -21.04 -27.15
C LYS A 340 1.16 -20.10 -26.22
N GLU A 341 0.38 -19.16 -26.76
CA GLU A 341 -0.43 -18.20 -25.97
C GLU A 341 -1.29 -18.89 -24.89
N LYS A 342 -1.95 -20.02 -25.20
CA LYS A 342 -2.76 -20.78 -24.21
C LYS A 342 -1.96 -21.32 -23.03
N ARG A 343 -0.67 -21.60 -23.21
CA ARG A 343 0.23 -22.02 -22.12
C ARG A 343 0.76 -20.80 -21.35
N TYR A 344 1.05 -19.72 -22.05
CA TYR A 344 1.43 -18.43 -21.48
C TYR A 344 0.33 -17.87 -20.56
N SER A 345 -0.91 -17.83 -21.04
CA SER A 345 -2.10 -17.47 -20.25
C SER A 345 -2.25 -18.29 -18.97
N ARG A 346 -2.01 -19.61 -19.03
CA ARG A 346 -2.02 -20.48 -17.83
C ARG A 346 -0.90 -20.17 -16.85
N MET A 347 0.29 -19.83 -17.36
CA MET A 347 1.42 -19.39 -16.55
C MET A 347 1.07 -18.11 -15.78
N TYR A 348 0.61 -17.07 -16.46
CA TYR A 348 0.31 -15.78 -15.82
C TYR A 348 -0.83 -15.85 -14.84
N PHE A 349 -1.89 -16.58 -15.16
CA PHE A 349 -2.96 -16.82 -14.20
C PHE A 349 -2.42 -17.38 -12.87
N THR A 350 -1.44 -18.30 -12.94
CA THR A 350 -0.81 -18.88 -11.75
C THR A 350 0.09 -17.86 -11.04
N ILE A 351 0.88 -17.06 -11.78
CA ILE A 351 1.73 -16.01 -11.22
C ILE A 351 0.88 -14.97 -10.48
N PHE A 352 -0.18 -14.46 -11.10
CA PHE A 352 -1.12 -13.51 -10.48
C PHE A 352 -1.77 -14.08 -9.23
N SER A 353 -2.21 -15.34 -9.27
CA SER A 353 -2.80 -15.99 -8.09
C SER A 353 -1.81 -16.05 -6.91
N ILE A 354 -0.53 -16.33 -7.18
CA ILE A 354 0.51 -16.38 -6.14
C ILE A 354 0.80 -14.98 -5.59
N LEU A 355 0.98 -13.98 -6.47
CA LEU A 355 1.27 -12.59 -6.05
C LEU A 355 0.08 -11.97 -5.30
N PHE A 356 -1.16 -12.29 -5.70
CA PHE A 356 -2.35 -11.88 -4.97
C PHE A 356 -2.42 -12.54 -3.59
N GLY A 357 -2.18 -13.85 -3.48
CA GLY A 357 -2.09 -14.52 -2.19
C GLY A 357 -1.00 -13.93 -1.28
N LEU A 358 0.15 -13.57 -1.85
CA LEU A 358 1.23 -12.89 -1.13
C LEU A 358 0.83 -11.49 -0.65
N THR A 359 0.05 -10.75 -1.46
CA THR A 359 -0.51 -9.45 -1.07
C THR A 359 -1.41 -9.59 0.15
N ILE A 360 -2.36 -10.53 0.14
CA ILE A 360 -3.27 -10.76 1.27
C ILE A 360 -2.49 -11.14 2.53
N LEU A 361 -1.50 -12.03 2.40
CA LEU A 361 -0.66 -12.44 3.52
C LEU A 361 0.10 -11.26 4.12
N THR A 362 0.74 -10.43 3.28
CA THR A 362 1.53 -9.28 3.74
C THR A 362 0.66 -8.16 4.30
N PHE A 363 -0.54 -7.96 3.74
CA PHE A 363 -1.55 -7.07 4.30
C PHE A 363 -1.99 -7.53 5.71
N LEU A 364 -2.33 -8.81 5.88
CA LEU A 364 -2.72 -9.36 7.19
C LEU A 364 -1.58 -9.29 8.21
N LEU A 365 -0.33 -9.54 7.79
CA LEU A 365 0.85 -9.36 8.65
C LEU A 365 1.03 -7.90 9.06
N ASN A 366 0.76 -6.94 8.16
CA ASN A 366 0.88 -5.53 8.47
C ASN A 366 -0.14 -5.04 9.50
N ILE A 367 -1.34 -5.65 9.55
CA ILE A 367 -2.33 -5.34 10.60
C ILE A 367 -1.76 -5.62 11.99
N VAL A 368 -0.89 -6.62 12.13
CA VAL A 368 -0.27 -7.00 13.41
C VAL A 368 1.02 -6.23 13.67
N LEU A 369 1.87 -6.06 12.65
CA LEU A 369 3.23 -5.53 12.80
C LEU A 369 3.35 -4.02 12.55
N ALA A 370 2.39 -3.37 11.88
CA ALA A 370 2.40 -1.93 11.60
C ALA A 370 3.72 -1.43 10.96
N SER A 371 4.19 -2.06 9.88
CA SER A 371 5.48 -1.75 9.26
C SER A 371 5.31 -1.04 7.91
N GLU A 372 5.96 0.12 7.75
CA GLU A 372 6.03 0.86 6.49
C GLU A 372 6.49 -0.01 5.31
N MET A 373 7.48 -0.89 5.54
CA MET A 373 8.00 -1.78 4.51
C MET A 373 6.96 -2.80 4.06
N LEU A 374 6.23 -3.41 5.00
CA LEU A 374 5.11 -4.30 4.68
C LEU A 374 4.01 -3.56 3.93
N GLN A 375 3.70 -2.33 4.37
CA GLN A 375 2.74 -1.46 3.73
C GLN A 375 3.08 -1.18 2.27
N MET A 376 4.30 -0.70 2.00
CA MET A 376 4.75 -0.46 0.64
C MET A 376 4.78 -1.74 -0.18
N PHE A 377 5.13 -2.88 0.43
CA PHE A 377 5.16 -4.17 -0.26
C PHE A 377 3.78 -4.63 -0.73
N TYR A 378 2.77 -4.69 0.15
CA TYR A 378 1.44 -5.12 -0.29
C TYR A 378 0.80 -4.08 -1.22
N THR A 379 1.03 -2.78 -1.00
CA THR A 379 0.50 -1.69 -1.83
C THR A 379 1.05 -1.78 -3.24
N PHE A 380 2.37 -1.95 -3.38
CA PHE A 380 2.99 -2.12 -4.68
C PHE A 380 2.56 -3.43 -5.35
N THR A 381 2.51 -4.53 -4.61
CA THR A 381 2.14 -5.84 -5.17
C THR A 381 0.71 -5.85 -5.69
N ILE A 382 -0.26 -5.31 -4.94
CA ILE A 382 -1.66 -5.25 -5.41
C ILE A 382 -1.80 -4.35 -6.64
N MET A 383 -1.10 -3.21 -6.64
CA MET A 383 -1.07 -2.28 -7.76
C MET A 383 -0.50 -2.94 -9.01
N ALA A 384 0.64 -3.62 -8.90
CA ALA A 384 1.27 -4.32 -10.02
C ALA A 384 0.39 -5.45 -10.56
N VAL A 385 -0.19 -6.28 -9.69
CA VAL A 385 -1.10 -7.36 -10.10
C VAL A 385 -2.36 -6.80 -10.77
N PHE A 386 -2.94 -5.73 -10.24
CA PHE A 386 -4.11 -5.08 -10.83
C PHE A 386 -3.81 -4.54 -12.25
N ILE A 387 -2.68 -3.84 -12.42
CA ILE A 387 -2.27 -3.32 -13.74
C ILE A 387 -1.97 -4.48 -14.69
N ASP A 388 -1.15 -5.46 -14.28
CA ASP A 388 -0.79 -6.61 -15.11
C ASP A 388 -2.04 -7.40 -15.56
N MET A 389 -3.07 -7.49 -14.71
CA MET A 389 -4.31 -8.20 -15.02
C MET A 389 -5.31 -7.40 -15.87
N THR A 390 -5.06 -6.12 -16.10
CA THR A 390 -5.92 -5.26 -16.93
C THR A 390 -6.00 -5.82 -18.35
N PRO A 391 -7.20 -5.95 -18.96
CA PRO A 391 -7.36 -6.69 -20.20
C PRO A 391 -7.09 -5.82 -21.44
N ILE A 392 -5.91 -5.18 -21.49
CA ILE A 392 -5.47 -4.25 -22.53
C ILE A 392 -4.03 -4.60 -22.92
N GLU A 393 -3.71 -4.69 -24.20
CA GLU A 393 -2.32 -4.90 -24.65
C GLU A 393 -1.43 -3.70 -24.27
N PRO A 394 -0.16 -3.90 -23.85
CA PRO A 394 0.60 -5.16 -23.83
C PRO A 394 0.50 -5.93 -22.49
N MET A 395 -0.55 -5.72 -21.68
CA MET A 395 -0.64 -6.34 -20.36
C MET A 395 -0.97 -7.83 -20.44
N ASP A 396 -0.29 -8.60 -19.59
CA ASP A 396 -0.39 -10.06 -19.49
C ASP A 396 -1.84 -10.55 -19.26
N GLY A 397 -2.68 -9.73 -18.62
CA GLY A 397 -4.10 -9.99 -18.34
C GLY A 397 -4.97 -10.12 -19.59
N TYR A 398 -4.58 -9.48 -20.70
CA TYR A 398 -5.25 -9.62 -21.98
C TYR A 398 -5.23 -11.08 -22.47
N GLU A 399 -4.07 -11.74 -22.43
CA GLU A 399 -3.91 -13.14 -22.82
C GLU A 399 -4.64 -14.11 -21.87
N VAL A 400 -4.71 -13.78 -20.58
CA VAL A 400 -5.49 -14.55 -19.61
C VAL A 400 -6.99 -14.49 -19.96
N LYS A 401 -7.50 -13.29 -20.26
CA LYS A 401 -8.89 -13.07 -20.66
C LYS A 401 -9.23 -13.75 -21.99
N LYS A 402 -8.39 -13.57 -23.01
CA LYS A 402 -8.56 -14.12 -24.37
C LYS A 402 -8.78 -15.62 -24.37
N HIS A 403 -8.10 -16.36 -23.49
CA HIS A 403 -8.18 -17.82 -23.44
C HIS A 403 -9.08 -18.39 -22.34
N ASN A 404 -9.32 -17.65 -21.26
CA ASN A 404 -10.19 -18.11 -20.19
C ASN A 404 -10.86 -16.97 -19.42
N MET A 405 -11.86 -16.35 -20.06
CA MET A 405 -12.67 -15.28 -19.46
C MET A 405 -13.19 -15.62 -18.05
N LYS A 406 -13.69 -16.85 -17.85
CA LYS A 406 -14.24 -17.27 -16.54
C LYS A 406 -13.19 -17.23 -15.43
N ARG A 407 -12.00 -17.77 -15.70
CA ARG A 407 -10.88 -17.73 -14.72
C ARG A 407 -10.37 -16.33 -14.52
N TRP A 408 -10.26 -15.54 -15.59
CA TRP A 408 -9.87 -14.15 -15.51
C TRP A 408 -10.82 -13.36 -14.58
N ILE A 409 -12.14 -13.43 -14.80
CA ILE A 409 -13.14 -12.78 -13.94
C ILE A 409 -13.01 -13.23 -12.49
N ALA A 410 -12.88 -14.55 -12.24
CA ALA A 410 -12.83 -15.10 -10.90
C ALA A 410 -11.64 -14.60 -10.06
N LEU A 411 -10.53 -14.22 -10.70
CA LEU A 411 -9.36 -13.64 -10.03
C LEU A 411 -9.37 -12.10 -10.07
N TYR A 412 -9.80 -11.49 -11.18
CA TYR A 412 -9.78 -10.04 -11.37
C TYR A 412 -10.74 -9.32 -10.44
N ILE A 413 -11.96 -9.85 -10.19
CA ILE A 413 -12.92 -9.21 -9.28
C ILE A 413 -12.35 -9.10 -7.85
N PRO A 414 -11.83 -10.18 -7.22
CA PRO A 414 -11.18 -10.06 -5.91
C PRO A 414 -9.97 -9.12 -5.91
N VAL A 415 -9.12 -9.17 -6.93
CA VAL A 415 -7.97 -8.26 -7.07
C VAL A 415 -8.43 -6.80 -7.13
N PHE A 416 -9.45 -6.50 -7.93
CA PHE A 416 -10.04 -5.17 -8.04
C PHE A 416 -10.60 -4.70 -6.69
N MET A 417 -11.39 -5.52 -5.99
CA MET A 417 -11.95 -5.14 -4.69
C MET A 417 -10.85 -4.86 -3.65
N VAL A 418 -9.83 -5.72 -3.58
CA VAL A 418 -8.72 -5.54 -2.63
C VAL A 418 -7.84 -4.36 -3.01
N TYR A 419 -7.60 -4.13 -4.30
CA TYR A 419 -6.93 -2.93 -4.79
C TYR A 419 -7.66 -1.67 -4.33
N PHE A 420 -8.98 -1.62 -4.50
CA PHE A 420 -9.78 -0.49 -4.04
C PHE A 420 -9.73 -0.34 -2.52
N ILE A 421 -9.89 -1.43 -1.76
CA ILE A 421 -9.79 -1.37 -0.30
C ILE A 421 -8.43 -0.81 0.10
N ILE A 422 -7.32 -1.39 -0.37
CA ILE A 422 -5.97 -0.97 0.04
C ILE A 422 -5.64 0.46 -0.37
N MET A 423 -5.93 0.83 -1.63
CA MET A 423 -5.55 2.14 -2.16
C MET A 423 -6.45 3.28 -1.66
N PHE A 424 -7.68 2.99 -1.24
CA PHE A 424 -8.63 4.02 -0.81
C PHE A 424 -8.94 4.00 0.69
N SER A 425 -8.72 2.89 1.40
CA SER A 425 -8.79 2.86 2.87
C SER A 425 -7.57 3.51 3.52
N THR A 426 -6.50 3.76 2.77
CA THR A 426 -5.33 4.54 3.22
C THR A 426 -5.50 6.05 3.00
N LEU A 427 -6.65 6.47 2.46
CA LEU A 427 -7.03 7.86 2.22
C LEU A 427 -8.23 8.32 3.07
N LEU A 428 -8.88 7.38 3.76
CA LEU A 428 -9.95 7.60 4.71
C LEU A 428 -9.39 7.36 6.11
#